data_AF-W1Y5D3-F1
#
_entry.id   AF-W1Y5D3-F1
#
_cell.length_a   1.000
_cell.length_b   1.000
_cell.length_c   1.000
_cell.angle_alpha   90.00
_cell.angle_beta   90.00
_cell.angle_gamma   90.00
#
_symmetry.space_group_name_H-M   'P 1'
#
loop_
_entity.id
_entity.type
_entity.pdbx_description
1 polymer ?
#
loop_
_entity_poly.entity_id
_entity_poly.type
_entity_poly.pdbx_seq_one_letter_code
_entity_poly.pdbx_strand_id
1 'polypeptide(L)' 'MQSVCDILGYDPLYLANEGKVVLVVDPSVTDEVLSILRGFEEGKEAVLIGKTLDKNIGKVGLQTVIRYNSLNELLS' A
#
# COMPACT_ATOMS: atom_id res chain seq x y z
N MET A 1 -11.59 -10.89 -3.71
CA MET A 1 -11.97 -9.47 -3.82
C MET A 1 -11.66 -8.90 -5.20
N GLN A 2 -10.53 -9.26 -5.83
CA GLN A 2 -10.18 -8.85 -7.20
C GLN A 2 -11.34 -9.01 -8.20
N SER A 3 -11.99 -10.19 -8.21
CA SER A 3 -13.05 -10.52 -9.17
C SER A 3 -14.29 -9.61 -9.11
N VAL A 4 -14.61 -9.01 -7.97
CA VAL A 4 -15.78 -8.10 -7.87
C VAL A 4 -15.43 -6.70 -8.33
N CYS A 5 -14.20 -6.25 -8.07
CA CYS A 5 -13.71 -4.93 -8.48
C CYS A 5 -13.50 -4.88 -10.01
N ASP A 6 -12.98 -5.96 -10.59
CA ASP A 6 -12.77 -6.08 -12.05
C ASP A 6 -14.10 -6.11 -12.83
N ILE A 7 -15.17 -6.65 -12.24
CA ILE A 7 -16.51 -6.70 -12.85
C ILE A 7 -17.24 -5.35 -12.73
N LEU A 8 -16.99 -4.60 -11.66
CA LEU A 8 -17.71 -3.35 -11.36
C LEU A 8 -16.96 -2.07 -11.79
N GLY A 9 -15.71 -2.18 -12.24
CA GLY A 9 -14.90 -1.05 -12.68
C GLY A 9 -14.42 -0.13 -11.56
N TYR A 10 -14.45 -0.60 -10.30
CA TYR A 10 -13.94 0.16 -9.15
C TYR A 10 -12.49 -0.20 -8.87
N ASP A 11 -11.64 0.82 -8.66
CA ASP A 11 -10.28 0.61 -8.17
C ASP A 11 -10.35 0.18 -6.69
N PRO A 12 -9.80 -1.00 -6.33
CA PRO A 12 -9.78 -1.50 -4.95
C PRO A 12 -9.17 -0.51 -3.94
N LEU A 13 -8.32 0.42 -4.38
CA LEU A 13 -7.70 1.44 -3.53
C LEU A 13 -8.71 2.46 -2.96
N TYR A 14 -9.89 2.60 -3.57
CA TYR A 14 -10.92 3.57 -3.17
C TYR A 14 -12.08 2.96 -2.39
N LEU A 15 -12.08 1.63 -2.21
CA LEU A 15 -13.08 0.96 -1.38
C LEU A 15 -12.75 1.14 0.10
N ALA A 16 -13.79 1.43 0.90
CA ALA A 16 -13.65 1.53 2.34
C ALA A 16 -13.21 0.17 2.91
N ASN A 17 -12.13 0.20 3.70
CA ASN A 17 -11.67 -0.96 4.46
C ASN A 17 -12.15 -0.82 5.91
N GLU A 18 -13.06 -1.67 6.36
CA GLU A 18 -13.47 -1.76 7.76
C GLU A 18 -12.62 -2.85 8.45
N GLY A 19 -11.55 -2.44 9.15
CA GLY A 19 -10.65 -3.36 9.87
C GLY A 19 -9.23 -3.49 9.29
N LYS A 20 -8.78 -2.53 8.47
CA LYS A 20 -7.38 -2.44 8.01
C LYS A 20 -6.75 -1.15 8.51
N VAL A 21 -5.43 -1.16 8.65
CA VAL A 21 -4.64 -0.01 9.07
C VAL A 21 -3.45 0.19 8.13
N VAL A 22 -3.10 1.45 7.90
CA VAL A 22 -1.84 1.85 7.25
C VAL A 22 -0.94 2.45 8.31
N LEU A 23 0.30 1.99 8.37
CA LEU A 23 1.30 2.42 9.35
C LEU A 23 2.51 3.00 8.63
N VAL A 24 3.01 4.13 9.14
CA VAL A 24 4.30 4.72 8.72
C VAL A 24 5.26 4.53 9.89
N VAL A 25 6.37 3.84 9.62
CA VAL A 25 7.36 3.48 10.64
C VAL A 25 8.76 3.85 10.17
N ASP A 26 9.69 3.97 11.11
CA ASP A 26 11.10 4.09 10.76
C ASP A 26 11.57 2.83 10.01
N PRO A 27 12.34 2.96 8.92
CA PRO A 27 12.80 1.80 8.15
C PRO A 27 13.52 0.74 9.01
N SER A 28 14.23 1.16 10.06
CA SER A 28 14.99 0.27 10.94
C SER A 28 14.13 -0.71 11.76
N VAL A 29 12.83 -0.40 11.95
CA VAL A 29 11.91 -1.24 12.74
C VAL A 29 10.87 -1.98 11.87
N THR A 30 10.97 -1.89 10.55
CA THR A 30 9.98 -2.45 9.61
C THR A 30 9.71 -3.94 9.86
N ASP A 31 10.77 -4.74 9.97
CA ASP A 31 10.65 -6.20 10.12
C ASP A 31 10.09 -6.59 11.49
N GLU A 32 10.46 -5.88 12.54
CA GLU A 32 9.92 -6.08 13.90
C GLU A 32 8.41 -5.80 13.92
N VAL A 33 7.99 -4.66 13.36
CA VAL A 33 6.57 -4.30 13.29
C VAL A 33 5.78 -5.31 12.47
N LEU A 34 6.29 -5.75 11.31
CA LEU A 34 5.64 -6.79 10.51
C LEU A 34 5.53 -8.11 11.27
N SER A 35 6.57 -8.49 12.02
CA SER A 35 6.55 -9.71 12.84
C SER A 35 5.47 -9.63 13.93
N ILE A 36 5.35 -8.50 14.61
CA ILE A 36 4.32 -8.27 15.63
C ILE A 36 2.93 -8.35 15.01
N LEU A 37 2.69 -7.64 13.90
CA LEU A 37 1.38 -7.61 13.24
C LEU A 37 0.95 -9.01 12.77
N ARG A 38 1.87 -9.78 12.21
CA ARG A 38 1.60 -11.16 11.75
C ARG A 38 1.36 -12.15 12.89
N GLY A 39 1.64 -11.76 14.13
CA GLY A 39 1.27 -12.51 15.32
C GLY A 39 -0.22 -12.45 15.67
N PHE A 40 -0.95 -11.47 15.12
CA PHE A 40 -2.41 -11.36 15.27
C PHE A 40 -3.15 -12.03 14.12
N GLU A 41 -4.32 -12.60 14.39
CA GLU A 41 -5.13 -13.28 13.38
C GLU A 41 -5.50 -12.35 12.22
N GLU A 42 -5.88 -11.11 12.55
CA GLU A 42 -6.28 -10.07 11.60
C GLU A 42 -5.08 -9.48 10.82
N GLY A 43 -3.87 -9.63 11.35
CA GLY A 43 -2.63 -9.04 10.84
C GLY A 43 -1.73 -10.00 10.07
N LYS A 44 -2.14 -11.26 9.87
CA LYS A 44 -1.38 -12.28 9.11
C LYS A 44 -0.90 -11.80 7.73
N GLU A 45 -1.72 -10.98 7.07
CA GLU A 45 -1.45 -10.43 5.73
C GLU A 45 -0.72 -9.08 5.77
N ALA A 46 -0.20 -8.64 6.93
CA ALA A 46 0.56 -7.40 7.01
C ALA A 46 1.80 -7.45 6.10
N VAL A 47 2.03 -6.39 5.34
CA VAL A 47 3.08 -6.32 4.32
C VAL A 47 3.56 -4.89 4.13
N LEU A 48 4.85 -4.74 3.80
CA LEU A 48 5.42 -3.47 3.37
C LEU A 48 4.93 -3.15 1.95
N ILE A 49 4.21 -2.04 1.79
CA ILE A 49 3.65 -1.62 0.49
C ILE A 49 4.37 -0.44 -0.18
N GLY A 50 5.34 0.18 0.50
CA GLY A 50 6.05 1.34 -0.07
C GLY A 50 7.01 2.02 0.90
N LYS A 51 7.50 3.19 0.49
CA LYS A 51 8.39 4.05 1.28
C LYS A 51 8.11 5.52 0.99
N THR A 52 8.39 6.39 1.96
CA THR A 52 8.34 7.84 1.76
C THR A 52 9.57 8.30 0.96
N LEU A 53 9.39 9.36 0.16
CA LEU A 53 10.46 9.98 -0.62
C LEU A 53 10.62 11.45 -0.17
N ASP A 54 11.84 11.96 -0.31
CA ASP A 54 12.21 13.37 -0.07
C ASP A 54 11.69 14.32 -1.17
N LYS A 55 11.25 13.76 -2.29
CA LYS A 55 10.72 14.48 -3.46
C LYS A 55 9.23 14.17 -3.65
N ASN A 56 8.54 15.03 -4.39
CA ASN A 56 7.10 14.90 -4.68
C ASN A 56 6.22 14.91 -3.42
N ILE A 57 6.45 15.87 -2.53
CA ILE A 57 5.70 16.04 -1.28
C ILE A 57 4.19 16.20 -1.56
N GLY A 58 3.37 15.55 -0.73
CA GLY A 58 1.91 15.63 -0.81
C GLY A 58 1.29 14.76 -1.91
N LYS A 59 2.06 13.81 -2.46
CA LYS A 59 1.63 13.00 -3.58
C LYS A 59 1.97 11.53 -3.39
N VAL A 60 1.17 10.65 -4.00
CA VAL A 60 1.32 9.19 -3.94
C VAL A 60 1.53 8.66 -5.36
N GLY A 61 2.56 7.83 -5.54
CA GLY A 61 2.84 7.14 -6.80
C GLY A 61 2.74 5.64 -6.65
N LEU A 62 2.22 4.96 -7.67
CA LEU A 62 2.07 3.51 -7.72
C LEU A 62 3.16 2.90 -8.60
N GLN A 63 3.87 1.88 -8.10
CA GLN A 63 4.83 1.12 -8.90
C GLN A 63 4.14 -0.09 -9.52
N THR A 64 4.00 -0.10 -10.86
CA THR A 64 3.39 -1.22 -11.60
C THR A 64 4.44 -2.19 -12.15
N VAL A 65 4.00 -3.40 -12.54
CA VAL A 65 4.87 -4.49 -13.05
C VAL A 65 5.57 -4.11 -14.35
N ILE A 66 4.93 -3.29 -15.18
CA ILE A 66 5.53 -2.74 -16.40
C ILE A 66 6.42 -1.58 -15.96
N ARG A 67 7.71 -1.87 -15.74
CA ARG A 67 8.73 -0.82 -15.55
C ARG A 67 9.00 -0.07 -16.86
N TYR A 68 8.03 0.72 -17.29
CA TYR A 68 8.32 1.84 -18.18
C TYR A 68 8.77 2.99 -17.26
N ASN A 69 10.06 3.36 -17.32
CA ASN A 69 10.55 4.56 -16.64
C ASN A 69 9.81 5.77 -17.22
N SER A 70 8.67 6.14 -16.65
CA SER A 70 7.96 7.36 -17.04
C SER A 70 7.29 8.00 -15.84
N LEU A 71 7.89 9.13 -15.48
CA LEU A 71 7.22 10.39 -15.12
C LEU A 71 5.84 10.27 -14.46
N ASN A 72 5.84 10.57 -13.16
CA ASN A 72 4.85 11.43 -12.52
C ASN A 72 3.37 11.18 -12.87
N GLU A 73 2.84 9.99 -12.64
CA GLU A 73 1.42 9.89 -12.28
C GLU A 73 1.32 9.82 -10.76
N LEU A 74 1.20 11.03 -10.24
CA LEU A 74 0.92 11.32 -8.86
C LEU A 74 -0.60 11.39 -8.80
N LEU A 75 -1.24 10.49 -8.06
CA LEU A 75 -2.68 10.54 -7.87
C LEU A 75 -3.01 11.89 -7.20
N SER A 76 -3.60 12.79 -7.99
CA SER A 76 -4.11 14.11 -7.61
C SER A 76 -5.62 14.08 -7.59
#